data_AF-A0A359LPS5-F1
#
_entry.id   AF-A0A359LPS5-F1
#
_cell.length_a   1.000
_cell.length_b   1.000
_cell.length_c   1.000
_cell.angle_alpha   90.00
_cell.angle_beta   90.00
_cell.angle_gamma   90.00
#
_symmetry.space_group_name_H-M   'P 1'
#
loop_
_entity.id
_entity.type
_entity.pdbx_description
1 polymer ?
#
loop_
_entity_poly.entity_id
_entity_poly.type
_entity_poly.pdbx_seq_one_letter_code
_entity_poly.pdbx_strand_id
1 'polypeptide(L)'
;MTELLARDLRFTFDQVSKKLDGAPDEFRSRLDITRAGAFGHSRGGRAAVRLCQIDLRLKACVNQDGNMAWHPYWRDPSGRPLQQPFLMLDHLDPDWPGEVYRKMGTTREQYARRRAERQAEARDQLYATVAGGSYHVTITTPGVSHNSFLDIRLLGRAAK
;
A
#
# COMPACT_ATOMS: atom_id res chain seq x y z
N MET A 1 12.44 6.80 6.07
CA MET A 1 11.23 6.45 6.85
C MET A 1 10.61 5.11 6.43
N THR A 2 10.22 4.91 5.15
CA THR A 2 9.70 3.61 4.68
C THR A 2 10.64 2.43 4.95
N GLU A 3 11.95 2.62 4.74
CA GLU A 3 12.97 1.61 5.05
C GLU A 3 12.97 1.17 6.52
N LEU A 4 12.81 2.14 7.45
CA LEU A 4 12.77 1.85 8.87
C LEU A 4 11.55 1.00 9.21
N LEU A 5 10.36 1.43 8.76
CA LEU A 5 9.12 0.68 8.96
C LEU A 5 9.18 -0.73 8.36
N ALA A 6 9.78 -0.89 7.18
CA ALA A 6 9.96 -2.21 6.57
C ALA A 6 10.88 -3.11 7.39
N ARG A 7 11.95 -2.56 7.99
CA ARG A 7 12.85 -3.29 8.90
C ARG A 7 12.14 -3.68 10.20
N ASP A 8 11.32 -2.79 10.76
CA ASP A 8 10.54 -3.09 11.97
C ASP A 8 9.50 -4.20 11.71
N LEU A 9 8.84 -4.16 10.55
CA LEU A 9 7.93 -5.23 10.13
C LEU A 9 8.68 -6.56 9.90
N ARG A 10 9.86 -6.53 9.27
CA ARG A 10 10.71 -7.71 9.09
C ARG A 10 11.13 -8.31 10.43
N PHE A 11 11.58 -7.46 11.35
CA PHE A 11 11.92 -7.87 12.71
C PHE A 11 10.72 -8.53 13.40
N THR A 12 9.54 -7.93 13.29
CA THR A 12 8.31 -8.50 13.87
C THR A 12 8.02 -9.88 13.27
N PHE A 13 8.10 -10.02 11.94
CA PHE A 13 7.94 -11.30 11.26
C PHE A 13 8.96 -12.35 11.73
N ASP A 14 10.21 -11.97 11.93
CA ASP A 14 11.25 -12.84 12.49
C ASP A 14 10.94 -13.28 13.92
N GLN A 15 10.45 -12.37 14.77
CA GLN A 15 10.09 -12.70 16.15
C GLN A 15 8.90 -13.66 16.21
N VAL A 16 7.86 -13.44 15.38
CA VAL A 16 6.71 -14.34 15.27
C VAL A 16 7.16 -15.72 14.78
N SER A 17 7.99 -15.77 13.74
CA SER A 17 8.53 -17.02 13.19
C SER A 17 9.29 -17.81 14.25
N LYS A 18 10.23 -17.17 14.96
CA LYS A 18 11.01 -17.81 16.04
C LYS A 18 10.14 -18.29 17.20
N LYS A 19 9.11 -17.54 17.58
CA LYS A 19 8.20 -17.93 18.66
C LYS A 19 7.39 -19.16 18.27
N LEU A 20 7.00 -19.31 17.00
CA LEU A 20 6.26 -20.49 16.54
C LEU A 20 7.07 -21.78 16.67
N ASP A 21 8.40 -21.74 16.49
CA ASP A 21 9.26 -22.92 16.63
C ASP A 21 9.26 -23.52 18.05
N GLY A 22 8.91 -22.73 19.07
CA GLY A 22 8.77 -23.18 20.47
C GLY A 22 7.39 -22.93 21.09
N ALA A 23 6.37 -22.58 20.29
CA ALA A 23 5.04 -22.25 20.78
C ALA A 23 4.22 -23.52 21.11
N PRO A 24 3.24 -23.42 22.02
CA PRO A 24 2.25 -24.48 22.20
C PRO A 24 1.53 -24.81 20.89
N ASP A 25 1.09 -26.06 20.73
CA ASP A 25 0.49 -26.56 19.48
C ASP A 25 -0.76 -25.78 19.04
N GLU A 26 -1.48 -25.15 19.98
CA GLU A 26 -2.64 -24.30 19.69
C GLU A 26 -2.29 -23.08 18.82
N PHE A 27 -1.06 -22.56 18.91
CA PHE A 27 -0.58 -21.48 18.05
C PHE A 27 -0.01 -22.01 16.74
N ARG A 28 0.76 -23.10 16.77
CA ARG A 28 1.37 -23.71 15.58
C ARG A 28 0.33 -24.25 14.60
N SER A 29 -0.76 -24.82 15.11
CA SER A 29 -1.86 -25.36 14.28
C SER A 29 -2.74 -24.27 13.65
N ARG A 30 -2.70 -23.04 14.17
CA ARG A 30 -3.55 -21.93 13.72
C ARG A 30 -2.80 -20.91 12.84
N LEU A 31 -1.48 -20.88 12.89
CA LEU A 31 -0.66 -19.92 12.15
C LEU A 31 0.35 -20.64 11.25
N ASP A 32 0.04 -20.69 9.96
CA ASP A 32 0.97 -21.16 8.93
C ASP A 32 1.86 -20.00 8.45
N ILE A 33 3.04 -19.90 9.04
CA ILE A 33 4.02 -18.85 8.72
C ILE A 33 4.51 -18.91 7.26
N THR A 34 4.38 -20.06 6.59
CA THR A 34 4.77 -20.23 5.20
C THR A 34 3.77 -19.59 4.23
N ARG A 35 2.57 -19.23 4.71
CA ARG A 35 1.51 -18.53 3.96
C ARG A 35 1.27 -17.11 4.48
N ALA A 36 2.35 -16.38 4.79
CA ALA A 36 2.26 -15.01 5.27
C ALA A 36 2.28 -13.96 4.14
N GLY A 37 1.55 -12.87 4.32
CA GLY A 37 1.60 -11.67 3.47
C GLY A 37 1.69 -10.40 4.32
N ALA A 38 1.97 -9.26 3.70
CA ALA A 38 2.02 -7.97 4.39
C ALA A 38 0.99 -6.98 3.83
N PHE A 39 0.29 -6.28 4.70
CA PHE A 39 -0.59 -5.19 4.30
C PHE A 39 -0.49 -4.03 5.29
N GLY A 40 -0.89 -2.85 4.85
CA GLY A 40 -1.02 -1.71 5.74
C GLY A 40 -1.61 -0.51 5.04
N HIS A 41 -2.01 0.46 5.87
CA HIS A 41 -2.60 1.71 5.43
C HIS A 41 -1.56 2.83 5.30
N SER A 42 -1.68 3.66 4.27
CA SER A 42 -0.90 4.87 4.08
C SER A 42 0.62 4.58 4.07
N ARG A 43 1.38 5.16 5.00
CA ARG A 43 2.80 4.85 5.23
C ARG A 43 3.05 3.36 5.50
N GLY A 44 2.12 2.68 6.19
CA GLY A 44 2.19 1.24 6.45
C GLY A 44 2.06 0.41 5.19
N GLY A 45 1.22 0.82 4.24
CA GLY A 45 1.09 0.13 2.95
C GLY A 45 2.36 0.20 2.11
N ARG A 46 3.03 1.36 2.10
CA ARG A 46 4.35 1.48 1.48
C ARG A 46 5.41 0.60 2.16
N ALA A 47 5.37 0.52 3.49
CA ALA A 47 6.27 -0.32 4.25
C ALA A 47 6.02 -1.81 3.99
N ALA A 48 4.76 -2.23 3.83
CA ALA A 48 4.38 -3.59 3.48
C ALA A 48 4.91 -4.01 2.11
N VAL A 49 4.81 -3.14 1.09
CA VAL A 49 5.39 -3.41 -0.22
C VAL A 49 6.91 -3.47 -0.16
N ARG A 50 7.54 -2.52 0.56
CA ARG A 50 9.00 -2.53 0.75
C ARG A 50 9.48 -3.79 1.47
N LEU A 51 8.73 -4.29 2.45
CA LEU A 51 9.02 -5.56 3.10
C LEU A 51 9.04 -6.71 2.10
N CYS A 52 8.05 -6.82 1.22
CA CYS A 52 8.04 -7.86 0.18
C CYS A 52 9.24 -7.75 -0.77
N GLN A 53 9.68 -6.55 -1.13
CA GLN A 53 10.89 -6.38 -1.95
C GLN A 53 12.17 -6.92 -1.28
N ILE A 54 12.25 -6.90 0.06
CA ILE A 54 13.47 -7.27 0.81
C ILE A 54 13.36 -8.62 1.54
N ASP A 55 12.18 -9.26 1.52
CA ASP A 55 11.91 -10.51 2.22
C ASP A 55 10.98 -11.43 1.41
N LEU A 56 11.59 -12.39 0.72
CA LEU A 56 10.89 -13.34 -0.17
C LEU A 56 10.11 -14.43 0.59
N ARG A 57 10.16 -14.46 1.92
CA ARG A 57 9.32 -15.38 2.71
C ARG A 57 7.84 -14.99 2.62
N LEU A 58 7.55 -13.70 2.46
CA LEU A 58 6.19 -13.23 2.29
C LEU A 58 5.68 -13.56 0.88
N LYS A 59 4.41 -13.91 0.77
CA LYS A 59 3.78 -14.43 -0.44
C LYS A 59 2.98 -13.40 -1.24
N ALA A 60 2.58 -12.29 -0.62
CA ALA A 60 1.88 -11.20 -1.28
C ALA A 60 1.95 -9.91 -0.43
N CYS A 61 1.77 -8.75 -1.08
CA CYS A 61 1.60 -7.48 -0.38
C CYS A 61 0.40 -6.66 -0.86
N VAL A 62 -0.16 -5.90 0.08
CA VAL A 62 -1.24 -4.94 -0.18
C VAL A 62 -0.83 -3.55 0.32
N ASN A 63 -0.92 -2.55 -0.55
CA ASN A 63 -0.87 -1.16 -0.16
C ASN A 63 -2.28 -0.58 -0.11
N GLN A 64 -2.76 -0.26 1.10
CA GLN A 64 -4.03 0.41 1.29
C GLN A 64 -3.79 1.93 1.30
N ASP A 65 -4.09 2.55 0.17
CA ASP A 65 -4.11 4.00 -0.02
C ASP A 65 -2.81 4.74 0.35
N GLY A 66 -1.67 4.04 0.26
CA GLY A 66 -0.34 4.58 0.50
C GLY A 66 0.30 5.22 -0.73
N ASN A 67 -0.48 5.91 -1.56
CA ASN A 67 -0.01 6.67 -2.72
C ASN A 67 1.07 7.69 -2.32
N MET A 68 2.12 7.83 -3.14
CA MET A 68 2.96 9.03 -3.16
C MET A 68 3.16 9.52 -4.57
N ALA A 69 2.68 10.72 -4.85
CA ALA A 69 2.73 11.30 -6.19
C ALA A 69 2.27 10.27 -7.27
N TRP A 70 1.12 9.64 -7.01
CA TRP A 70 0.46 8.68 -7.89
C TRP A 70 1.26 7.38 -8.11
N HIS A 71 2.31 7.15 -7.33
CA HIS A 71 3.07 5.90 -7.32
C HIS A 71 2.64 5.01 -6.15
N PRO A 72 2.41 3.70 -6.38
CA PRO A 72 2.04 2.76 -5.32
C PRO A 72 3.19 2.41 -4.37
N TYR A 73 4.45 2.51 -4.80
CA TYR A 73 5.62 2.22 -3.97
C TYR A 73 6.91 2.72 -4.63
N TRP A 74 8.03 2.66 -3.91
CA TRP A 74 9.36 2.94 -4.46
C TRP A 74 9.96 1.69 -5.10
N ARG A 75 10.61 1.85 -6.26
CA ARG A 75 11.41 0.75 -6.85
C ARG A 75 12.51 0.31 -5.88
N ASP A 76 12.86 -0.97 -5.95
CA ASP A 76 14.05 -1.45 -5.26
C ASP A 76 15.29 -0.73 -5.84
N PRO A 77 16.17 -0.14 -5.00
CA PRO A 77 17.37 0.56 -5.48
C PRO A 77 18.32 -0.31 -6.31
N SER A 78 18.28 -1.63 -6.15
CA SER A 78 19.05 -2.59 -6.96
C SER A 78 18.43 -2.89 -8.33
N GLY A 79 17.27 -2.30 -8.65
CA GLY A 79 16.56 -2.53 -9.92
C GLY A 79 15.78 -3.84 -9.99
N ARG A 80 15.80 -4.66 -8.91
CA ARG A 80 15.01 -5.89 -8.87
C ARG A 80 13.51 -5.59 -8.93
N PRO A 81 12.76 -6.29 -9.79
CA PRO A 81 11.30 -6.20 -9.77
C PRO A 81 10.75 -6.75 -8.46
N LEU A 82 9.53 -6.33 -8.12
CA LEU A 82 8.79 -6.92 -7.02
C LEU A 82 8.37 -8.35 -7.44
N GLN A 83 8.82 -9.35 -6.67
CA GLN A 83 8.64 -10.75 -7.04
C GLN A 83 7.26 -11.29 -6.66
N GLN A 84 6.71 -10.82 -5.54
CA GLN A 84 5.43 -11.26 -5.02
C GLN A 84 4.26 -10.55 -5.71
N PRO A 85 3.09 -11.21 -5.82
CA PRO A 85 1.84 -10.56 -6.16
C PRO A 85 1.58 -9.30 -5.32
N PHE A 86 1.13 -8.24 -5.99
CA PHE A 86 0.89 -6.93 -5.38
C PHE A 86 -0.54 -6.44 -5.63
N LEU A 87 -1.14 -5.83 -4.61
CA LEU A 87 -2.40 -5.09 -4.73
C LEU A 87 -2.24 -3.65 -4.22
N MET A 88 -2.57 -2.67 -5.06
CA MET A 88 -2.94 -1.33 -4.61
C MET A 88 -4.44 -1.26 -4.41
N LEU A 89 -4.88 -0.89 -3.21
CA LEU A 89 -6.28 -0.60 -2.90
C LEU A 89 -6.40 0.86 -2.50
N ASP A 90 -7.03 1.69 -3.34
CA ASP A 90 -7.23 3.11 -3.08
C ASP A 90 -8.71 3.49 -3.17
N HIS A 91 -8.97 4.79 -3.06
CA HIS A 91 -10.31 5.35 -3.21
C HIS A 91 -10.33 6.38 -4.34
N LEU A 92 -11.52 6.59 -4.90
CA LEU A 92 -11.74 7.69 -5.81
C LEU A 92 -11.61 9.00 -5.02
N ASP A 93 -10.67 9.85 -5.40
CA ASP A 93 -10.58 11.19 -4.81
C ASP A 93 -11.82 11.99 -5.20
N PRO A 94 -12.45 12.70 -4.24
CA PRO A 94 -13.52 13.63 -4.58
C PRO A 94 -12.96 14.75 -5.46
N ASP A 95 -13.79 15.26 -6.37
CA ASP A 95 -13.46 16.47 -7.11
C ASP A 95 -13.34 17.64 -6.14
N TRP A 96 -12.35 18.51 -6.36
CA TRP A 96 -12.12 19.65 -5.48
C TRP A 96 -12.87 20.89 -5.98
N PRO A 97 -13.29 21.80 -5.08
CA PRO A 97 -13.79 23.11 -5.49
C PRO A 97 -12.76 23.86 -6.34
N GLY A 98 -13.24 24.67 -7.30
CA GLY A 98 -12.38 25.44 -8.22
C GLY A 98 -11.29 26.29 -7.55
N GLU A 99 -11.61 26.84 -6.37
CA GLU A 99 -10.70 27.59 -5.48
C GLU A 99 -9.40 26.83 -5.19
N VAL A 100 -9.48 25.51 -5.02
CA VAL A 100 -8.34 24.64 -4.69
C VAL A 100 -7.35 24.60 -5.86
N TYR A 101 -7.84 24.41 -7.10
CA TYR A 101 -7.00 24.41 -8.29
C TYR A 101 -6.32 25.78 -8.49
N ARG A 102 -7.05 26.88 -8.26
CA ARG A 102 -6.50 28.24 -8.33
C ARG A 102 -5.37 28.45 -7.33
N LYS A 103 -5.54 28.00 -6.07
CA LYS A 103 -4.47 28.07 -5.04
C LYS A 103 -3.27 27.20 -5.37
N MET A 104 -3.46 26.09 -6.08
CA MET A 104 -2.38 25.26 -6.61
C MET A 104 -1.72 25.85 -7.87
N GLY A 105 -2.20 26.98 -8.39
CA GLY A 105 -1.69 27.58 -9.63
C GLY A 105 -1.96 26.72 -10.87
N THR A 106 -3.07 25.99 -10.89
CA THR A 106 -3.44 25.09 -12.01
C THR A 106 -4.94 25.16 -12.33
N THR A 107 -5.36 24.57 -13.45
CA THR A 107 -6.77 24.33 -13.76
C THR A 107 -7.17 22.89 -13.43
N ARG A 108 -8.48 22.64 -13.26
CA ARG A 108 -9.02 21.29 -13.09
C ARG A 108 -8.57 20.35 -14.21
N GLU A 109 -8.62 20.81 -15.45
CA GLU A 109 -8.22 20.03 -16.62
C GLU A 109 -6.72 19.74 -16.65
N GLN A 110 -5.88 20.74 -16.34
CA GLN A 110 -4.42 20.54 -16.25
C GLN A 110 -4.05 19.55 -15.15
N TYR A 111 -4.71 19.64 -13.99
CA TYR A 111 -4.52 18.69 -12.89
C TYR A 111 -4.95 17.28 -13.29
N ALA A 112 -6.13 17.14 -13.91
CA ALA A 112 -6.63 15.84 -14.39
C ALA A 112 -5.69 15.20 -15.42
N ARG A 113 -5.17 16.00 -16.37
CA ARG A 113 -4.18 15.54 -17.34
C ARG A 113 -2.90 15.07 -16.67
N ARG A 114 -2.33 15.86 -15.75
CA ARG A 114 -1.12 15.47 -14.99
C ARG A 114 -1.33 14.21 -14.17
N ARG A 115 -2.50 14.07 -13.53
CA ARG A 115 -2.88 12.86 -12.81
C ARG A 115 -2.91 11.64 -13.73
N ALA A 116 -3.56 11.77 -14.90
CA ALA A 116 -3.66 10.69 -15.87
C ALA A 116 -2.28 10.26 -16.42
N GLU A 117 -1.42 11.23 -16.74
CA GLU A 117 -0.04 10.99 -17.17
C GLU A 117 0.76 10.23 -16.10
N ARG A 118 0.72 10.69 -14.83
CA ARG A 118 1.45 10.03 -13.72
C ARG A 118 0.91 8.65 -13.41
N GLN A 119 -0.40 8.43 -13.55
CA GLN A 119 -0.98 7.09 -13.41
C GLN A 119 -0.60 6.17 -14.56
N ALA A 120 -0.51 6.66 -15.80
CA ALA A 120 0.00 5.89 -16.93
C ALA A 120 1.46 5.51 -16.71
N GLU A 121 2.29 6.46 -16.30
CA GLU A 121 3.68 6.21 -15.93
C GLU A 121 3.78 5.13 -14.84
N ALA A 122 3.00 5.23 -13.75
CA ALA A 122 3.01 4.22 -12.69
C ALA A 122 2.56 2.84 -13.19
N ARG A 123 1.57 2.77 -14.11
CA ARG A 123 1.14 1.51 -14.74
C ARG A 123 2.29 0.83 -15.47
N ASP A 124 2.97 1.56 -16.34
CA ASP A 124 4.04 1.00 -17.17
C ASP A 124 5.30 0.69 -16.36
N GLN A 125 5.63 1.57 -15.42
CA GLN A 125 6.89 1.52 -14.69
C GLN A 125 6.83 0.68 -13.41
N LEU A 126 5.68 0.54 -12.77
CA LEU A 126 5.58 -0.15 -11.48
C LEU A 126 4.72 -1.39 -11.61
N TYR A 127 3.43 -1.22 -11.92
CA TYR A 127 2.47 -2.33 -11.99
C TYR A 127 2.87 -3.39 -13.03
N ALA A 128 3.15 -2.99 -14.27
CA ALA A 128 3.52 -3.89 -15.36
C ALA A 128 4.87 -4.61 -15.12
N THR A 129 5.68 -4.16 -14.15
CA THR A 129 7.00 -4.75 -13.86
C THR A 129 6.99 -5.72 -12.68
N VAL A 130 5.84 -5.90 -12.00
CA VAL A 130 5.72 -6.86 -10.89
C VAL A 130 5.71 -8.28 -11.46
N ALA A 131 6.73 -9.07 -11.14
CA ALA A 131 6.89 -10.43 -11.67
C ALA A 131 5.77 -11.38 -11.19
N GLY A 132 5.28 -11.20 -9.96
CA GLY A 132 4.17 -11.96 -9.39
C GLY A 132 2.78 -11.50 -9.85
N GLY A 133 2.70 -10.52 -10.74
CA GLY A 133 1.45 -9.88 -11.14
C GLY A 133 0.99 -8.77 -10.18
N SER A 134 0.21 -7.83 -10.69
CA SER A 134 -0.26 -6.68 -9.93
C SER A 134 -1.72 -6.36 -10.18
N TYR A 135 -2.39 -5.83 -9.15
CA TYR A 135 -3.76 -5.35 -9.21
C TYR A 135 -3.82 -3.91 -8.69
N HIS A 136 -4.67 -3.09 -9.30
CA HIS A 136 -5.02 -1.77 -8.80
C HIS A 136 -6.54 -1.68 -8.73
N VAL A 137 -7.07 -1.58 -7.51
CA VAL A 137 -8.50 -1.51 -7.22
C VAL A 137 -8.80 -0.16 -6.59
N THR A 138 -9.75 0.56 -7.18
CA THR A 138 -10.24 1.84 -6.67
C THR A 138 -11.66 1.68 -6.15
N ILE A 139 -11.87 2.03 -4.88
CA ILE A 139 -13.21 2.09 -4.29
C ILE A 139 -13.89 3.38 -4.74
N THR A 140 -15.01 3.24 -5.46
CA THR A 140 -15.76 4.37 -6.03
C THR A 140 -16.94 4.82 -5.17
N THR A 141 -17.19 4.14 -4.04
CA THR A 141 -18.28 4.47 -3.13
C THR A 141 -18.12 5.90 -2.58
N PRO A 142 -19.12 6.78 -2.73
CA PRO A 142 -19.06 8.13 -2.19
C PRO A 142 -18.79 8.15 -0.68
N GLY A 143 -17.96 9.09 -0.23
CA GLY A 143 -17.61 9.24 1.18
C GLY A 143 -16.49 8.31 1.68
N VAL A 144 -16.05 7.35 0.87
CA VAL A 144 -14.79 6.64 1.14
C VAL A 144 -13.63 7.62 0.94
N SER A 145 -12.74 7.66 1.92
CA SER A 145 -11.55 8.52 1.91
C SER A 145 -10.37 7.80 2.53
N HIS A 146 -9.21 8.46 2.57
CA HIS A 146 -8.00 7.95 3.25
C HIS A 146 -8.30 7.42 4.66
N ASN A 147 -9.18 8.09 5.40
CA ASN A 147 -9.53 7.68 6.76
C ASN A 147 -10.51 6.51 6.84
N SER A 148 -11.05 6.03 5.72
CA SER A 148 -11.96 4.87 5.69
C SER A 148 -11.25 3.53 5.91
N PHE A 149 -9.92 3.51 5.80
CA PHE A 149 -9.09 2.34 6.15
C PHE A 149 -8.71 2.30 7.64
N LEU A 150 -9.26 3.22 8.46
CA LEU A 150 -9.00 3.35 9.88
C LEU A 150 -10.29 3.17 10.68
N ASP A 151 -10.16 2.65 11.91
CA ASP A 151 -11.28 2.45 12.83
C ASP A 151 -11.91 3.77 13.32
N ILE A 152 -11.32 4.92 13.01
CA ILE A 152 -11.78 6.24 13.49
C ILE A 152 -13.25 6.53 13.16
N ARG A 153 -13.77 5.92 12.08
CA ARG A 153 -15.17 6.01 11.68
C ARG A 153 -16.11 5.21 12.59
N LEU A 154 -15.62 4.11 13.16
CA LEU A 154 -16.35 3.26 14.12
C LEU A 154 -16.29 3.84 15.54
N LEU A 155 -15.25 4.61 15.85
CA LEU A 155 -15.02 5.22 17.17
C LEU A 155 -15.78 6.55 17.39
N GLY A 156 -16.78 6.86 16.57
CA GLY A 156 -17.75 7.93 16.83
C GLY A 156 -17.26 9.37 16.60
N ARG A 157 -16.11 9.59 15.95
CA ARG A 157 -15.81 10.94 15.44
C ARG A 157 -16.54 11.15 14.13
N ALA A 158 -17.59 11.97 14.18
CA ALA A 158 -18.26 12.50 13.01
C ALA A 158 -17.22 13.01 12.00
N ALA A 159 -17.43 12.67 10.72
CA ALA A 159 -16.74 13.34 9.63
C ALA A 159 -16.95 14.85 9.81
N LYS A 160 -15.88 15.60 10.11
CA LYS A 160 -15.86 17.02 9.79
C LYS A 160 -15.59 17.15 8.30
#